data_AF-A0A7L3LXD4-F1
#
_entry.id   AF-A0A7L3LXD4-F1
#
_cell.length_a   1.000
_cell.length_b   1.000
_cell.length_c   1.000
_cell.angle_alpha   90.00
_cell.angle_beta   90.00
_cell.angle_gamma   90.00
#
_symmetry.space_group_name_H-M   'P 1'
#
loop_
_entity.id
_entity.type
_entity.pdbx_description
1 polymer ?
#
loop_
_entity_poly.entity_id
_entity_poly.type
_entity_poly.pdbx_seq_one_letter_code
_entity_poly.pdbx_strand_id
1 'polypeptide(L)'
;VQTKKEETLPPSLSQNIPTFYFPRGCPKEKVNIDAVIAKIERTFSEFPNERATLEDMGKVAKACECPLYWKGPLFYCAGGERTGYVSVHKFVAMWRKILQTCYDDAAKFVHLLMSPGCNYLVQEDFIPFLQDVVNSHPGLSFLKEASEFHSRYITTVIQRIFYTVNRSWSGKITCNELRKSNFLQNVALLEEEADINQLTEYFSYEHFYVIYCKFWELDTDHDLYIDRKDLARHNDHAISNRMIERIFSGAVTRGRKAQKDGKISYADFVWFLISEEDKKTPTSIEYWFRCMDLDGDGALSMYELEYFYEEQCQKLDNMAIEPVPFEDCLCQMLDLVKPQCEGKITLHDLKRCKLTNVFFDTFFNIEKYLDHEQKDQFSMLRDGEGESQEISDWERYAAEEYDILVAEEAANDQWNDGYEAELNPVDHPKADILNYQMEKRPFFEMPSHLAGVDMDEYDYEEDFE
;
A
#
# COMPACT_ATOMS: atom_id res chain seq x y z
N VAL A 1 -38.88 68.84 -19.40
CA VAL A 1 -38.08 67.90 -18.57
C VAL A 1 -38.28 66.51 -19.15
N GLN A 2 -37.37 66.06 -20.02
CA GLN A 2 -37.41 64.70 -20.56
C GLN A 2 -36.88 63.76 -19.48
N THR A 3 -37.74 62.82 -19.08
CA THR A 3 -37.46 61.74 -18.14
C THR A 3 -36.43 60.79 -18.75
N LYS A 4 -35.25 60.72 -18.13
CA LYS A 4 -34.23 59.70 -18.39
C LYS A 4 -34.86 58.33 -18.12
N LYS A 5 -34.87 57.45 -19.13
CA LYS A 5 -35.04 56.00 -18.93
C LYS A 5 -33.83 55.51 -18.12
N GLU A 6 -34.08 54.97 -16.92
CA GLU A 6 -33.12 54.11 -16.24
C GLU A 6 -32.97 52.82 -17.05
N GLU A 7 -31.77 52.58 -17.57
CA GLU A 7 -31.38 51.28 -18.08
C GLU A 7 -31.19 50.33 -16.89
N THR A 8 -31.96 49.25 -16.88
CA THR A 8 -31.78 48.10 -15.99
C THR A 8 -30.40 47.50 -16.22
N LEU A 9 -29.56 47.54 -15.17
CA LEU A 9 -28.27 46.85 -15.12
C LEU A 9 -28.47 45.34 -15.39
N PRO A 10 -27.56 44.68 -16.14
CA PRO A 10 -27.64 43.25 -16.37
C PRO A 10 -27.58 42.46 -15.05
N PRO A 11 -28.30 41.33 -14.94
CA PRO A 11 -28.27 40.50 -13.74
C PRO A 11 -26.82 40.07 -13.44
N SER A 12 -26.45 40.06 -12.17
CA SER A 12 -25.12 39.63 -11.73
C SER A 12 -24.85 38.21 -12.23
N LEU A 13 -23.64 37.96 -12.76
CA LEU A 13 -23.20 36.66 -13.30
C LEU A 13 -23.49 35.46 -12.37
N SER A 14 -23.63 35.68 -11.06
CA SER A 14 -23.99 34.70 -10.04
C SER A 14 -25.39 34.08 -10.16
N GLN A 15 -26.30 34.64 -10.96
CA GLN A 15 -27.62 34.03 -11.20
C GLN A 15 -27.59 32.95 -12.29
N ASN A 16 -26.57 32.94 -13.16
CA ASN A 16 -26.50 32.03 -14.31
C ASN A 16 -25.65 30.78 -14.05
N ILE A 17 -24.74 30.81 -13.08
CA ILE A 17 -23.87 29.68 -12.74
C ILE A 17 -24.27 29.19 -11.34
N PRO A 18 -24.98 28.05 -11.22
CA PRO A 18 -25.31 27.49 -9.92
C PRO A 18 -24.05 27.04 -9.18
N THR A 19 -24.14 26.83 -7.86
CA THR A 19 -23.06 26.22 -7.08
C THR A 19 -22.66 24.89 -7.71
N PHE A 20 -21.39 24.75 -8.09
CA PHE A 20 -20.85 23.56 -8.76
C PHE A 20 -19.74 22.87 -7.97
N TYR A 21 -19.25 23.50 -6.89
CA TYR A 21 -18.20 22.96 -6.04
C TYR A 21 -18.77 22.52 -4.69
N PHE A 22 -18.73 21.21 -4.43
CA PHE A 22 -19.28 20.59 -3.22
C PHE A 22 -18.24 19.66 -2.57
N PRO A 23 -17.39 20.17 -1.66
CA PRO A 23 -16.30 19.39 -1.06
C PRO A 23 -16.75 18.08 -0.38
N ARG A 24 -17.92 18.12 0.25
CA ARG A 24 -18.51 17.01 1.02
C ARG A 24 -19.57 16.21 0.25
N GLY A 25 -19.56 16.32 -1.08
CA GLY A 25 -20.53 15.71 -1.97
C GLY A 25 -21.71 16.63 -2.28
N CYS A 26 -22.37 16.38 -3.40
CA CYS A 26 -23.55 17.16 -3.81
C CYS A 26 -24.75 16.80 -2.91
N PRO A 27 -25.42 17.77 -2.28
CA PRO A 27 -26.61 17.51 -1.46
C PRO A 27 -27.68 16.77 -2.28
N LYS A 28 -28.02 15.55 -1.87
CA LYS A 28 -29.13 14.80 -2.48
C LYS A 28 -30.45 15.36 -1.95
N GLU A 29 -31.42 15.62 -2.83
CA GLU A 29 -32.67 16.30 -2.46
C GLU A 29 -33.55 15.54 -1.45
N LYS A 30 -33.28 14.26 -1.11
CA LYS A 30 -34.20 13.42 -0.32
C LYS A 30 -33.55 12.31 0.51
N VAL A 31 -32.61 12.61 1.41
CA VAL A 31 -32.27 11.65 2.49
C VAL A 31 -33.22 11.91 3.66
N ASN A 32 -34.11 10.96 3.96
CA ASN A 32 -34.99 11.06 5.12
C ASN A 32 -34.19 10.72 6.39
N ILE A 33 -33.48 11.73 6.92
CA ILE A 33 -32.64 11.61 8.11
C ILE A 33 -33.45 11.04 9.28
N ASP A 34 -34.68 11.49 9.48
CA ASP A 34 -35.51 11.03 10.60
C ASP A 34 -35.90 9.56 10.50
N ALA A 35 -36.10 9.03 9.28
CA ALA A 35 -36.32 7.60 9.08
C ALA A 35 -35.08 6.77 9.43
N VAL A 36 -33.87 7.23 9.06
CA VAL A 36 -32.61 6.56 9.41
C VAL A 36 -32.41 6.60 10.92
N ILE A 37 -32.62 7.75 11.56
CA ILE A 37 -32.50 7.87 13.03
C ILE A 37 -33.53 6.98 13.75
N ALA A 38 -34.78 6.92 13.30
CA ALA A 38 -35.79 6.05 13.89
C ALA A 38 -35.42 4.55 13.78
N LYS A 39 -34.76 4.15 12.69
CA LYS A 39 -34.22 2.78 12.53
C LYS A 39 -33.11 2.51 13.53
N ILE A 40 -32.19 3.47 13.72
CA ILE A 40 -31.11 3.39 14.71
C ILE A 40 -31.68 3.28 16.14
N GLU A 41 -32.60 4.16 16.53
CA GLU A 41 -33.22 4.13 17.86
C GLU A 41 -33.92 2.80 18.14
N ARG A 42 -34.61 2.25 17.14
CA ARG A 42 -35.19 0.90 17.23
C ARG A 42 -34.13 -0.16 17.47
N THR A 43 -33.04 -0.15 16.71
CA THR A 43 -31.93 -1.10 16.90
C THR A 43 -31.31 -0.97 18.30
N PHE A 44 -31.10 0.25 18.80
CA PHE A 44 -30.57 0.46 20.15
C PHE A 44 -31.52 -0.02 21.27
N SER A 45 -32.84 0.01 21.05
CA SER A 45 -33.82 -0.49 22.02
C SER A 45 -33.73 -2.00 22.28
N GLU A 46 -33.07 -2.74 21.39
CA GLU A 46 -32.80 -4.17 21.54
C GLU A 46 -31.59 -4.44 22.46
N PHE A 47 -30.75 -3.43 22.72
CA PHE A 47 -29.53 -3.59 23.51
C PHE A 47 -29.74 -3.29 25.00
N PRO A 48 -29.01 -3.97 25.90
CA PRO A 48 -29.08 -3.68 27.33
C PRO A 48 -28.79 -2.21 27.64
N ASN A 49 -29.73 -1.55 28.32
CA ASN A 49 -29.65 -0.11 28.68
C ASN A 49 -29.49 0.84 27.49
N GLU A 50 -29.91 0.44 26.28
CA GLU A 50 -29.74 1.21 25.04
C GLU A 50 -28.28 1.62 24.78
N ARG A 51 -27.37 0.69 25.07
CA ARG A 51 -25.93 0.83 24.90
C ARG A 51 -25.40 -0.29 24.01
N ALA A 52 -24.71 0.08 22.95
CA ALA A 52 -24.06 -0.86 22.03
C ALA A 52 -22.59 -1.02 22.41
N THR A 53 -22.13 -2.26 22.57
CA THR A 53 -20.69 -2.60 22.59
C THR A 53 -20.17 -2.74 21.15
N LEU A 54 -18.87 -2.94 20.96
CA LEU A 54 -18.31 -3.16 19.61
C LEU A 54 -18.95 -4.36 18.89
N GLU A 55 -19.32 -5.42 19.63
CA GLU A 55 -19.98 -6.61 19.08
C GLU A 55 -21.37 -6.30 18.51
N ASP A 56 -22.10 -5.37 19.12
CA ASP A 56 -23.43 -4.94 18.66
C ASP A 56 -23.37 -4.08 17.39
N MET A 57 -22.22 -3.48 17.10
CA MET A 57 -22.08 -2.44 16.08
C MET A 57 -22.30 -2.93 14.65
N GLY A 58 -22.23 -4.24 14.39
CA GLY A 58 -22.64 -4.79 13.10
C GLY A 58 -24.11 -4.51 12.78
N LYS A 59 -25.00 -4.66 13.77
CA LYS A 59 -26.43 -4.32 13.62
C LYS A 59 -26.62 -2.81 13.43
N VAL A 60 -25.84 -2.02 14.17
CA VAL A 60 -25.88 -0.55 14.08
C VAL A 60 -25.42 -0.06 12.71
N ALA A 61 -24.36 -0.65 12.13
CA ALA A 61 -23.89 -0.32 10.78
C ALA A 61 -24.97 -0.57 9.73
N LYS A 62 -25.69 -1.69 9.80
CA LYS A 62 -26.83 -1.99 8.92
C LYS A 62 -28.03 -1.05 9.16
N ALA A 63 -28.25 -0.60 10.40
CA ALA A 63 -29.24 0.43 10.71
C ALA A 63 -28.88 1.79 10.08
N CYS A 64 -27.58 2.10 10.00
CA CYS A 64 -27.05 3.30 9.33
C CYS A 64 -26.98 3.21 7.81
N GLU A 65 -27.34 2.05 7.22
CA GLU A 65 -27.20 1.78 5.78
C GLU A 65 -25.74 1.82 5.32
N CYS A 66 -24.82 1.39 6.19
CA CYS A 66 -23.39 1.24 5.91
C CYS A 66 -23.00 -0.24 5.72
N PRO A 67 -21.91 -0.51 5.00
CA PRO A 67 -21.28 -1.84 5.00
C PRO A 67 -20.91 -2.31 6.41
N LEU A 68 -20.85 -3.62 6.63
CA LEU A 68 -20.61 -4.20 7.96
C LEU A 68 -19.34 -3.68 8.63
N TYR A 69 -18.23 -3.59 7.89
CA TYR A 69 -16.92 -3.20 8.42
C TYR A 69 -16.79 -1.69 8.71
N TRP A 70 -17.86 -0.92 8.54
CA TRP A 70 -17.94 0.42 9.11
C TRP A 70 -18.24 0.39 10.63
N LYS A 71 -18.53 -0.79 11.20
CA LYS A 71 -18.83 -0.97 12.63
C LYS A 71 -17.74 -0.42 13.55
N GLY A 72 -16.47 -0.69 13.28
CA GLY A 72 -15.32 -0.11 13.99
C GLY A 72 -15.32 1.42 13.90
N PRO A 73 -15.18 2.01 12.69
CA PRO A 73 -15.24 3.46 12.47
C PRO A 73 -16.41 4.17 13.20
N LEU A 74 -17.61 3.61 13.12
CA LEU A 74 -18.80 4.13 13.78
C LEU A 74 -18.66 4.12 15.32
N PHE A 75 -18.10 3.05 15.87
CA PHE A 75 -17.88 2.90 17.31
C PHE A 75 -16.83 3.89 17.84
N TYR A 76 -15.67 3.96 17.17
CA TYR A 76 -14.56 4.84 17.57
C TYR A 76 -14.92 6.31 17.44
N CYS A 77 -15.59 6.72 16.34
CA CYS A 77 -16.05 8.10 16.15
C CYS A 77 -17.08 8.51 17.23
N ALA A 78 -17.95 7.58 17.63
CA ALA A 78 -18.87 7.79 18.75
C ALA A 78 -18.17 7.77 20.12
N GLY A 79 -16.84 7.56 20.17
CA GLY A 79 -16.03 7.49 21.36
C GLY A 79 -16.37 6.29 22.25
N GLY A 80 -16.67 5.14 21.64
CA GLY A 80 -16.98 3.90 22.33
C GLY A 80 -15.79 3.29 23.06
N GLU A 81 -14.58 3.42 22.50
CA GLU A 81 -13.33 2.93 23.10
C GLU A 81 -13.13 3.44 24.54
N ARG A 82 -13.37 4.72 24.78
CA ARG A 82 -13.22 5.36 26.10
C ARG A 82 -14.12 4.79 27.19
N THR A 83 -15.23 4.16 26.81
CA THR A 83 -16.25 3.69 27.76
C THR A 83 -16.56 2.19 27.63
N GLY A 84 -16.02 1.51 26.62
CA GLY A 84 -16.38 0.14 26.21
C GLY A 84 -17.75 -0.01 25.54
N TYR A 85 -18.54 1.07 25.45
CA TYR A 85 -19.87 1.09 24.84
C TYR A 85 -20.24 2.50 24.36
N VAL A 86 -21.28 2.59 23.52
CA VAL A 86 -21.87 3.84 23.04
C VAL A 86 -23.37 3.87 23.40
N SER A 87 -23.87 4.97 23.96
CA SER A 87 -25.31 5.16 24.19
C SER A 87 -26.04 5.66 22.94
N VAL A 88 -27.32 5.32 22.82
CA VAL A 88 -28.17 5.78 21.70
C VAL A 88 -28.12 7.29 21.48
N HIS A 89 -28.18 8.10 22.55
CA HIS A 89 -28.15 9.56 22.44
C HIS A 89 -26.85 10.08 21.84
N LYS A 90 -25.70 9.53 22.27
CA LYS A 90 -24.39 9.93 21.77
C LYS A 90 -24.23 9.54 20.29
N PHE A 91 -24.67 8.32 19.95
CA PHE A 91 -24.60 7.80 18.59
C PHE A 91 -25.50 8.60 17.64
N VAL A 92 -26.78 8.79 17.98
CA VAL A 92 -27.74 9.55 17.16
C VAL A 92 -27.27 10.99 16.94
N ALA A 93 -26.74 11.65 17.97
CA ALA A 93 -26.22 13.01 17.83
C ALA A 93 -25.04 13.08 16.83
N MET A 94 -24.11 12.12 16.91
CA MET A 94 -22.99 12.00 15.98
C MET A 94 -23.46 11.71 14.56
N TRP A 95 -24.29 10.68 14.36
CA TRP A 95 -24.72 10.26 13.03
C TRP A 95 -25.60 11.31 12.35
N ARG A 96 -26.48 11.98 13.09
CA ARG A 96 -27.30 13.09 12.57
C ARG A 96 -26.42 14.22 12.04
N LYS A 97 -25.34 14.57 12.74
CA LYS A 97 -24.37 15.59 12.29
C LYS A 97 -23.64 15.15 11.01
N ILE A 98 -23.27 13.87 10.91
CA ILE A 98 -22.65 13.32 9.69
C ILE A 98 -23.61 13.41 8.51
N LEU A 99 -24.85 12.92 8.65
CA LEU A 99 -25.85 12.95 7.57
C LEU A 99 -26.20 14.38 7.10
N GLN A 100 -26.07 15.38 7.96
CA GLN A 100 -26.31 16.79 7.61
C GLN A 100 -25.12 17.45 6.90
N THR A 101 -23.92 16.87 6.98
CA THR A 101 -22.70 17.52 6.47
C THR A 101 -21.94 16.71 5.44
N CYS A 102 -22.18 15.40 5.33
CA CYS A 102 -21.52 14.49 4.42
C CYS A 102 -22.55 13.81 3.51
N TYR A 103 -22.45 14.05 2.20
CA TYR A 103 -23.49 13.68 1.23
C TYR A 103 -23.14 12.47 0.35
N ASP A 104 -21.95 11.92 0.53
CA ASP A 104 -21.47 10.69 -0.09
C ASP A 104 -20.65 9.85 0.91
N ASP A 105 -20.36 8.60 0.55
CA ASP A 105 -19.73 7.66 1.47
C ASP A 105 -18.27 8.01 1.74
N ALA A 106 -17.55 8.59 0.77
CA ALA A 106 -16.20 9.11 0.99
C ALA A 106 -16.17 10.20 2.06
N ALA A 107 -17.09 11.18 2.01
CA ALA A 107 -17.18 12.23 3.01
C ALA A 107 -17.59 11.69 4.38
N LYS A 108 -18.49 10.69 4.44
CA LYS A 108 -18.86 10.04 5.71
C LYS A 108 -17.66 9.29 6.31
N PHE A 109 -16.98 8.47 5.50
CA PHE A 109 -15.86 7.66 5.95
C PHE A 109 -14.70 8.53 6.45
N VAL A 110 -14.31 9.57 5.69
CA VAL A 110 -13.30 10.54 6.14
C VAL A 110 -13.73 11.20 7.45
N HIS A 111 -14.99 11.59 7.60
CA HIS A 111 -15.46 12.22 8.84
C HIS A 111 -15.45 11.28 10.04
N LEU A 112 -15.62 9.97 9.84
CA LEU A 112 -15.60 8.98 10.91
C LEU A 112 -14.19 8.76 11.45
N LEU A 113 -13.18 8.76 10.58
CA LEU A 113 -11.79 8.43 10.95
C LEU A 113 -10.95 9.68 11.27
N MET A 114 -11.24 10.83 10.68
CA MET A 114 -10.35 11.99 10.78
C MET A 114 -10.19 12.49 12.22
N SER A 115 -8.96 12.89 12.55
CA SER A 115 -8.67 13.68 13.74
C SER A 115 -9.44 15.01 13.79
N PRO A 116 -9.86 15.51 14.98
CA PRO A 116 -10.62 16.75 15.09
C PRO A 116 -9.90 17.96 14.47
N GLY A 117 -10.60 18.70 13.61
CA GLY A 117 -10.05 19.88 12.93
C GLY A 117 -9.40 19.58 11.57
N CYS A 118 -9.16 18.32 11.25
CA CYS A 118 -8.71 17.88 9.93
C CYS A 118 -9.89 17.67 8.97
N ASN A 119 -9.57 17.53 7.69
CA ASN A 119 -10.50 17.24 6.60
C ASN A 119 -9.91 16.22 5.60
N TYR A 120 -9.00 15.41 6.10
CA TYR A 120 -8.23 14.37 5.42
C TYR A 120 -7.89 13.27 6.43
N LEU A 121 -7.43 12.12 5.93
CA LEU A 121 -6.94 11.01 6.75
C LEU A 121 -5.42 10.88 6.63
N VAL A 122 -4.76 10.71 7.76
CA VAL A 122 -3.35 10.27 7.86
C VAL A 122 -3.28 8.76 8.10
N GLN A 123 -2.07 8.20 8.21
CA GLN A 123 -1.88 6.74 8.27
C GLN A 123 -2.53 6.15 9.53
N GLU A 124 -2.33 6.82 10.66
CA GLU A 124 -2.75 6.42 11.99
C GLU A 124 -4.28 6.39 12.12
N ASP A 125 -4.98 7.25 11.37
CA ASP A 125 -6.44 7.31 11.36
C ASP A 125 -7.07 5.98 10.85
N PHE A 126 -6.33 5.14 10.12
CA PHE A 126 -6.80 3.83 9.65
C PHE A 126 -6.60 2.68 10.64
N ILE A 127 -5.76 2.85 11.67
CA ILE A 127 -5.41 1.78 12.62
C ILE A 127 -6.67 1.22 13.31
N PRO A 128 -7.59 2.02 13.88
CA PRO A 128 -8.77 1.47 14.56
C PRO A 128 -9.71 0.71 13.62
N PHE A 129 -9.79 1.13 12.35
CA PHE A 129 -10.55 0.43 11.31
C PHE A 129 -9.94 -0.93 11.01
N LEU A 130 -8.64 -1.00 10.73
CA LEU A 130 -7.96 -2.23 10.36
C LEU A 130 -7.84 -3.20 11.54
N GLN A 131 -7.67 -2.70 12.76
CA GLN A 131 -7.70 -3.53 13.95
C GLN A 131 -9.05 -4.25 14.10
N ASP A 132 -10.17 -3.57 13.81
CA ASP A 132 -11.49 -4.20 13.81
C ASP A 132 -11.63 -5.24 12.67
N VAL A 133 -11.04 -5.00 11.50
CA VAL A 133 -10.99 -5.98 10.40
C VAL A 133 -10.24 -7.24 10.85
N VAL A 134 -9.01 -7.13 11.36
CA VAL A 134 -8.22 -8.26 11.88
C VAL A 134 -8.99 -9.01 12.98
N ASN A 135 -9.64 -8.27 13.88
CA ASN A 135 -10.37 -8.85 15.00
C ASN A 135 -11.68 -9.54 14.62
N SER A 136 -12.21 -9.36 13.40
CA SER A 136 -13.56 -9.84 13.06
C SER A 136 -13.69 -10.58 11.75
N HIS A 137 -12.78 -10.38 10.79
CA HIS A 137 -12.83 -11.07 9.51
C HIS A 137 -12.47 -12.55 9.68
N PRO A 138 -13.27 -13.50 9.13
CA PRO A 138 -13.02 -14.93 9.27
C PRO A 138 -11.68 -15.34 8.66
N GLY A 139 -11.33 -14.82 7.48
CA GLY A 139 -10.03 -15.06 6.82
C GLY A 139 -8.79 -14.52 7.56
N LEU A 140 -8.95 -13.84 8.70
CA LEU A 140 -7.85 -13.37 9.55
C LEU A 140 -7.93 -13.91 10.98
N SER A 141 -8.77 -14.92 11.23
CA SER A 141 -8.97 -15.45 12.59
C SER A 141 -7.71 -16.05 13.20
N PHE A 142 -6.87 -16.68 12.37
CA PHE A 142 -5.58 -17.24 12.79
C PHE A 142 -4.59 -16.15 13.19
N LEU A 143 -4.68 -14.98 12.56
CA LEU A 143 -3.76 -13.89 12.83
C LEU A 143 -3.93 -13.40 14.27
N LYS A 144 -5.16 -13.40 14.82
CA LYS A 144 -5.52 -12.88 16.16
C LYS A 144 -4.62 -13.34 17.31
N GLU A 145 -4.03 -14.52 17.22
CA GLU A 145 -3.20 -15.09 18.28
C GLU A 145 -1.71 -14.70 18.16
N ALA A 146 -1.30 -14.08 17.04
CA ALA A 146 0.07 -13.67 16.72
C ALA A 146 0.23 -12.14 16.69
N SER A 147 0.40 -11.51 17.86
CA SER A 147 0.43 -10.05 18.02
C SER A 147 1.53 -9.33 17.23
N GLU A 148 2.68 -9.97 17.01
CA GLU A 148 3.78 -9.40 16.21
C GLU A 148 3.39 -9.23 14.73
N PHE A 149 2.63 -10.19 14.18
CA PHE A 149 2.15 -10.15 12.80
C PHE A 149 0.96 -9.20 12.63
N HIS A 150 0.24 -8.85 13.71
CA HIS A 150 -0.89 -7.91 13.64
C HIS A 150 -0.45 -6.55 13.17
N SER A 151 0.56 -5.98 13.85
CA SER A 151 1.02 -4.62 13.56
C SER A 151 1.60 -4.57 12.15
N ARG A 152 2.39 -5.58 11.75
CA ARG A 152 3.00 -5.68 10.41
C ARG A 152 1.95 -5.80 9.31
N TYR A 153 0.91 -6.60 9.50
CA TYR A 153 -0.20 -6.69 8.56
C TYR A 153 -0.93 -5.34 8.42
N ILE A 154 -1.29 -4.71 9.54
CA ILE A 154 -1.95 -3.39 9.55
C ILE A 154 -1.10 -2.35 8.84
N THR A 155 0.20 -2.25 9.17
CA THR A 155 1.13 -1.32 8.52
C THR A 155 1.20 -1.55 7.02
N THR A 156 1.26 -2.81 6.58
CA THR A 156 1.28 -3.15 5.15
C THR A 156 0.00 -2.73 4.45
N VAL A 157 -1.16 -3.04 5.01
CA VAL A 157 -2.45 -2.66 4.43
C VAL A 157 -2.56 -1.13 4.35
N ILE A 158 -2.12 -0.39 5.38
CA ILE A 158 -2.06 1.09 5.34
C ILE A 158 -1.15 1.56 4.21
N GLN A 159 0.06 1.00 4.07
CA GLN A 159 0.96 1.39 2.98
C GLN A 159 0.31 1.16 1.62
N ARG A 160 -0.34 0.01 1.41
CA ARG A 160 -1.07 -0.31 0.17
C ARG A 160 -2.23 0.65 -0.09
N ILE A 161 -2.98 1.03 0.95
CA ILE A 161 -4.03 2.07 0.86
C ILE A 161 -3.43 3.39 0.39
N PHE A 162 -2.35 3.87 1.01
CA PHE A 162 -1.74 5.15 0.62
C PHE A 162 -1.07 5.08 -0.75
N TYR A 163 -0.45 3.96 -1.10
CA TYR A 163 0.15 3.71 -2.40
C TYR A 163 -0.85 3.86 -3.55
N THR A 164 -2.07 3.32 -3.37
CA THR A 164 -3.12 3.34 -4.38
C THR A 164 -3.99 4.58 -4.31
N VAL A 165 -4.36 5.05 -3.11
CA VAL A 165 -5.35 6.12 -2.92
C VAL A 165 -4.71 7.51 -2.87
N ASN A 166 -3.58 7.71 -2.16
CA ASN A 166 -2.97 9.02 -1.95
C ASN A 166 -2.09 9.45 -3.14
N ARG A 167 -2.69 9.58 -4.32
CA ARG A 167 -1.99 9.92 -5.57
C ARG A 167 -1.28 11.29 -5.54
N SER A 168 -1.59 12.15 -4.56
CA SER A 168 -0.90 13.42 -4.37
C SER A 168 0.45 13.32 -3.65
N TRP A 169 0.82 12.15 -3.09
CA TRP A 169 2.01 11.96 -2.22
C TRP A 169 2.04 12.85 -0.98
N SER A 170 0.90 13.47 -0.62
CA SER A 170 0.82 14.45 0.46
C SER A 170 0.84 13.83 1.86
N GLY A 171 0.66 12.51 1.95
CA GLY A 171 0.41 11.80 3.20
C GLY A 171 -0.95 12.08 3.82
N LYS A 172 -1.87 12.67 3.04
CA LYS A 172 -3.19 13.10 3.51
C LYS A 172 -4.26 12.69 2.51
N ILE A 173 -4.95 11.58 2.77
CA ILE A 173 -6.04 11.10 1.92
C ILE A 173 -7.23 12.04 2.06
N THR A 174 -7.60 12.68 0.95
CA THR A 174 -8.77 13.57 0.88
C THR A 174 -10.04 12.82 0.48
N CYS A 175 -11.22 13.41 0.71
CA CYS A 175 -12.48 12.86 0.18
C CYS A 175 -12.44 12.66 -1.34
N ASN A 176 -11.73 13.53 -2.08
CA ASN A 176 -11.66 13.43 -3.53
C ASN A 176 -10.77 12.28 -4.02
N GLU A 177 -9.65 12.03 -3.35
CA GLU A 177 -8.81 10.86 -3.62
C GLU A 177 -9.58 9.57 -3.32
N LEU A 178 -10.25 9.52 -2.16
CA LEU A 178 -11.06 8.37 -1.76
C LEU A 178 -12.24 8.11 -2.72
N ARG A 179 -12.86 9.14 -3.29
CA ARG A 179 -13.91 8.99 -4.33
C ARG A 179 -13.39 8.41 -5.64
N LYS A 180 -12.12 8.66 -5.96
CA LYS A 180 -11.50 8.25 -7.23
C LYS A 180 -10.84 6.88 -7.13
N SER A 181 -10.70 6.34 -5.92
CA SER A 181 -10.25 4.97 -5.71
C SER A 181 -11.42 4.00 -5.61
N ASN A 182 -11.09 2.72 -5.52
CA ASN A 182 -11.99 1.59 -5.28
C ASN A 182 -11.92 1.08 -3.82
N PHE A 183 -11.32 1.85 -2.91
CA PHE A 183 -11.11 1.39 -1.53
C PHE A 183 -12.44 1.11 -0.80
N LEU A 184 -13.43 2.01 -0.91
CA LEU A 184 -14.72 1.81 -0.21
C LEU A 184 -15.53 0.65 -0.77
N GLN A 185 -15.34 0.32 -2.04
CA GLN A 185 -15.90 -0.86 -2.69
C GLN A 185 -15.27 -2.13 -2.08
N ASN A 186 -13.95 -2.16 -1.91
CA ASN A 186 -13.26 -3.26 -1.22
C ASN A 186 -13.68 -3.38 0.25
N VAL A 187 -13.87 -2.26 0.96
CA VAL A 187 -14.41 -2.29 2.34
C VAL A 187 -15.80 -2.91 2.40
N ALA A 188 -16.62 -2.73 1.36
CA ALA A 188 -17.93 -3.38 1.27
C ALA A 188 -17.82 -4.88 0.97
N LEU A 189 -16.86 -5.29 0.15
CA LEU A 189 -16.64 -6.71 -0.18
C LEU A 189 -16.12 -7.55 0.99
N LEU A 190 -15.51 -6.94 2.02
CA LEU A 190 -15.05 -7.64 3.24
C LEU A 190 -16.15 -8.46 3.94
N GLU A 191 -17.43 -8.12 3.78
CA GLU A 191 -18.53 -8.91 4.35
C GLU A 191 -19.10 -9.97 3.40
N GLU A 192 -18.72 -9.92 2.13
CA GLU A 192 -19.17 -10.84 1.09
C GLU A 192 -18.12 -11.94 0.85
N GLU A 193 -16.83 -11.59 0.90
CA GLU A 193 -15.71 -12.49 0.66
C GLU A 193 -15.12 -13.04 1.97
N ALA A 194 -15.33 -14.33 2.23
CA ALA A 194 -14.80 -14.97 3.43
C ALA A 194 -13.29 -15.25 3.36
N ASP A 195 -12.79 -15.48 2.14
CA ASP A 195 -11.36 -15.61 1.86
C ASP A 195 -10.77 -14.22 1.60
N ILE A 196 -9.94 -13.75 2.55
CA ILE A 196 -9.36 -12.41 2.49
C ILE A 196 -8.38 -12.26 1.30
N ASN A 197 -7.84 -13.36 0.78
CA ASN A 197 -6.86 -13.33 -0.32
C ASN A 197 -7.50 -13.02 -1.67
N GLN A 198 -8.83 -13.18 -1.81
CA GLN A 198 -9.57 -12.71 -2.99
C GLN A 198 -9.62 -11.18 -3.08
N LEU A 199 -9.39 -10.45 -1.98
CA LEU A 199 -9.34 -9.00 -1.93
C LEU A 199 -7.90 -8.50 -2.17
N THR A 200 -7.41 -8.78 -3.37
CA THR A 200 -6.01 -8.61 -3.77
C THR A 200 -5.51 -7.17 -3.63
N GLU A 201 -6.34 -6.16 -3.89
CA GLU A 201 -5.92 -4.76 -3.99
C GLU A 201 -5.39 -4.15 -2.68
N TYR A 202 -5.93 -4.56 -1.54
CA TYR A 202 -5.59 -3.97 -0.23
C TYR A 202 -5.36 -5.00 0.86
N PHE A 203 -6.27 -5.98 1.00
CA PHE A 203 -6.42 -6.76 2.23
C PHE A 203 -5.81 -8.16 2.19
N SER A 204 -5.43 -8.67 1.00
CA SER A 204 -4.82 -10.00 0.86
C SER A 204 -3.69 -10.24 1.86
N TYR A 205 -3.82 -11.35 2.61
CA TYR A 205 -2.83 -11.79 3.57
C TYR A 205 -1.61 -12.40 2.85
N GLU A 206 -1.83 -13.13 1.76
CA GLU A 206 -0.76 -13.68 0.90
C GLU A 206 0.21 -12.58 0.45
N HIS A 207 -0.33 -11.47 -0.05
CA HIS A 207 0.48 -10.32 -0.47
C HIS A 207 1.29 -9.74 0.69
N PHE A 208 0.67 -9.62 1.87
CA PHE A 208 1.38 -9.17 3.07
C PHE A 208 2.52 -10.14 3.43
N TYR A 209 2.24 -11.44 3.41
CA TYR A 209 3.20 -12.46 3.80
C TYR A 209 4.46 -12.42 2.92
N VAL A 210 4.28 -12.33 1.60
CA VAL A 210 5.41 -12.15 0.65
C VAL A 210 6.23 -10.91 0.99
N ILE A 211 5.58 -9.75 1.17
CA ILE A 211 6.29 -8.51 1.51
C ILE A 211 7.08 -8.65 2.81
N TYR A 212 6.46 -9.26 3.83
CA TYR A 212 7.10 -9.46 5.12
C TYR A 212 8.28 -10.42 5.05
N CYS A 213 8.15 -11.57 4.38
CA CYS A 213 9.24 -12.53 4.20
C CYS A 213 10.44 -11.90 3.47
N LYS A 214 10.19 -11.17 2.38
CA LYS A 214 11.26 -10.47 1.65
C LYS A 214 11.95 -9.41 2.50
N PHE A 215 11.23 -8.71 3.37
CA PHE A 215 11.86 -7.79 4.32
C PHE A 215 12.71 -8.54 5.35
N TRP A 216 12.14 -9.60 5.94
CA TRP A 216 12.77 -10.39 6.99
C TRP A 216 14.08 -11.06 6.52
N GLU A 217 14.16 -11.48 5.26
CA GLU A 217 15.39 -11.98 4.65
C GLU A 217 16.53 -10.94 4.61
N LEU A 218 16.18 -9.65 4.51
CA LEU A 218 17.15 -8.56 4.44
C LEU A 218 17.53 -8.03 5.83
N ASP A 219 16.58 -7.94 6.76
CA ASP A 219 16.73 -7.46 8.14
C ASP A 219 17.31 -8.56 9.05
N THR A 220 18.61 -8.84 8.87
CA THR A 220 19.30 -9.93 9.58
C THR A 220 19.56 -9.65 11.06
N ASP A 221 19.57 -8.38 11.48
CA ASP A 221 19.71 -7.95 12.87
C ASP A 221 18.37 -7.73 13.57
N HIS A 222 17.26 -7.88 12.85
CA HIS A 222 15.88 -7.80 13.35
C HIS A 222 15.59 -6.48 14.07
N ASP A 223 16.16 -5.39 13.55
CA ASP A 223 15.96 -4.05 14.12
C ASP A 223 14.83 -3.27 13.43
N LEU A 224 14.16 -3.88 12.45
CA LEU A 224 13.04 -3.35 11.66
C LEU A 224 13.45 -2.21 10.71
N TYR A 225 14.74 -2.08 10.46
CA TYR A 225 15.30 -1.17 9.49
C TYR A 225 16.32 -1.87 8.60
N ILE A 226 16.36 -1.50 7.33
CA ILE A 226 17.37 -2.00 6.39
C ILE A 226 18.23 -0.85 5.89
N ASP A 227 19.53 -1.10 5.76
CA ASP A 227 20.48 -0.15 5.17
C ASP A 227 20.68 -0.40 3.67
N ARG A 228 21.53 0.40 3.04
CA ARG A 228 21.84 0.28 1.59
C ARG A 228 22.43 -1.08 1.22
N LYS A 229 23.24 -1.69 2.08
CA LYS A 229 23.86 -3.00 1.84
C LYS A 229 22.84 -4.12 1.98
N ASP A 230 21.94 -3.99 2.94
CA ASP A 230 20.84 -4.93 3.11
C ASP A 230 19.97 -4.90 1.85
N LEU A 231 19.51 -3.71 1.42
CA LEU A 231 18.69 -3.57 0.21
C LEU A 231 19.42 -4.03 -1.06
N ALA A 232 20.74 -3.86 -1.13
CA ALA A 232 21.52 -4.34 -2.28
C ALA A 232 21.48 -5.86 -2.44
N ARG A 233 21.25 -6.65 -1.39
CA ARG A 233 21.13 -8.11 -1.48
C ARG A 233 19.79 -8.57 -2.10
N HIS A 234 18.79 -7.69 -2.17
CA HIS A 234 17.51 -8.01 -2.77
C HIS A 234 17.67 -8.40 -4.25
N ASN A 235 17.04 -9.52 -4.64
CA ASN A 235 17.11 -10.12 -5.98
C ASN A 235 18.55 -10.16 -6.53
N ASP A 236 19.48 -10.73 -5.76
CA ASP A 236 20.88 -10.96 -6.17
C ASP A 236 21.59 -9.73 -6.76
N HIS A 237 21.41 -8.57 -6.14
CA HIS A 237 21.99 -7.30 -6.60
C HIS A 237 21.47 -6.84 -7.97
N ALA A 238 20.20 -7.15 -8.31
CA ALA A 238 19.58 -6.73 -9.56
C ALA A 238 19.60 -5.20 -9.76
N ILE A 239 19.23 -4.44 -8.73
CA ILE A 239 19.17 -2.98 -8.78
C ILE A 239 20.57 -2.36 -8.66
N SER A 240 20.87 -1.31 -9.43
CA SER A 240 22.14 -0.57 -9.37
C SER A 240 22.35 0.13 -8.03
N ASN A 241 23.61 0.24 -7.57
CA ASN A 241 23.92 0.91 -6.30
C ASN A 241 23.59 2.40 -6.37
N ARG A 242 23.80 3.05 -7.52
CA ARG A 242 23.38 4.44 -7.74
C ARG A 242 21.89 4.60 -7.52
N MET A 243 21.07 3.64 -7.96
CA MET A 243 19.61 3.68 -7.73
C MET A 243 19.27 3.42 -6.26
N ILE A 244 19.93 2.46 -5.62
CA ILE A 244 19.77 2.22 -4.18
C ILE A 244 20.08 3.48 -3.39
N GLU A 245 21.18 4.19 -3.67
CA GLU A 245 21.51 5.45 -3.01
C GLU A 245 20.39 6.51 -3.14
N ARG A 246 19.67 6.53 -4.27
CA ARG A 246 18.55 7.44 -4.49
C ARG A 246 17.35 7.11 -3.62
N ILE A 247 17.09 5.85 -3.31
CA ILE A 247 16.01 5.47 -2.38
C ILE A 247 16.26 6.10 -1.00
N PHE A 248 17.51 6.06 -0.51
CA PHE A 248 17.90 6.63 0.78
C PHE A 248 18.11 8.16 0.75
N SER A 249 18.02 8.78 -0.43
CA SER A 249 18.31 10.21 -0.62
C SER A 249 17.17 11.14 -0.21
N GLY A 250 16.03 10.62 0.23
CA GLY A 250 14.82 11.41 0.52
C GLY A 250 13.97 11.73 -0.71
N ALA A 251 14.27 11.14 -1.87
CA ALA A 251 13.46 11.28 -3.08
C ALA A 251 12.04 10.68 -2.92
N VAL A 252 11.96 9.57 -2.18
CA VAL A 252 10.75 8.72 -2.05
C VAL A 252 10.38 8.40 -0.60
N THR A 253 11.22 8.73 0.38
CA THR A 253 10.91 8.56 1.80
C THR A 253 10.30 9.82 2.40
N ARG A 254 9.47 9.65 3.42
CA ARG A 254 8.91 10.79 4.18
C ARG A 254 9.89 11.23 5.26
N GLY A 255 9.89 12.53 5.56
CA GLY A 255 10.76 13.09 6.60
C GLY A 255 12.24 13.17 6.19
N ARG A 256 13.14 13.16 7.19
CA ARG A 256 14.60 13.25 6.99
C ARG A 256 15.37 12.10 7.64
N LYS A 257 14.66 11.10 8.18
CA LYS A 257 15.26 10.00 8.97
C LYS A 257 16.15 9.14 8.08
N ALA A 258 15.63 8.68 6.94
CA ALA A 258 16.39 7.90 5.97
C ALA A 258 17.68 8.57 5.48
N GLN A 259 17.64 9.88 5.19
CA GLN A 259 18.81 10.64 4.77
C GLN A 259 19.88 10.73 5.86
N LYS A 260 19.47 10.88 7.13
CA LYS A 260 20.38 11.07 8.26
C LYS A 260 20.98 9.75 8.75
N ASP A 261 20.12 8.74 8.86
CA ASP A 261 20.45 7.49 9.53
C ASP A 261 20.93 6.43 8.52
N GLY A 262 20.69 6.65 7.22
CA GLY A 262 21.09 5.73 6.16
C GLY A 262 20.33 4.41 6.19
N LYS A 263 19.17 4.39 6.84
CA LYS A 263 18.29 3.25 7.08
C LYS A 263 16.85 3.61 6.67
N ILE A 264 16.10 2.65 6.13
CA ILE A 264 14.67 2.80 5.82
C ILE A 264 13.85 1.82 6.66
N SER A 265 12.61 2.19 6.99
CA SER A 265 11.73 1.34 7.81
C SER A 265 11.07 0.24 6.97
N TYR A 266 10.39 -0.70 7.64
CA TYR A 266 9.50 -1.64 6.98
C TYR A 266 8.45 -0.95 6.09
N ALA A 267 7.88 0.18 6.53
CA ALA A 267 6.89 0.91 5.76
C ALA A 267 7.47 1.45 4.45
N ASP A 268 8.68 2.02 4.47
CA ASP A 268 9.39 2.46 3.27
C ASP A 268 9.72 1.27 2.33
N PHE A 269 10.09 0.12 2.90
CA PHE A 269 10.35 -1.10 2.12
C PHE A 269 9.11 -1.62 1.39
N VAL A 270 7.92 -1.55 2.00
CA VAL A 270 6.66 -1.92 1.32
C VAL A 270 6.47 -1.10 0.05
N TRP A 271 6.73 0.21 0.09
CA TRP A 271 6.65 1.08 -1.08
C TRP A 271 7.71 0.73 -2.13
N PHE A 272 8.94 0.44 -1.69
CA PHE A 272 10.01 -0.02 -2.57
C PHE A 272 9.59 -1.29 -3.32
N LEU A 273 9.20 -2.35 -2.61
CA LEU A 273 8.95 -3.65 -3.21
C LEU A 273 7.78 -3.60 -4.19
N ILE A 274 6.67 -2.97 -3.83
CA ILE A 274 5.52 -2.82 -4.74
C ILE A 274 5.91 -2.00 -5.98
N SER A 275 6.77 -0.97 -5.83
CA SER A 275 7.24 -0.18 -6.96
C SER A 275 8.22 -0.94 -7.86
N GLU A 276 9.06 -1.79 -7.27
CA GLU A 276 10.05 -2.61 -7.98
C GLU A 276 9.37 -3.65 -8.86
N GLU A 277 8.38 -4.35 -8.31
CA GLU A 277 7.75 -5.48 -8.97
C GLU A 277 6.72 -5.08 -10.03
N ASP A 278 6.01 -3.95 -9.85
CA ASP A 278 5.13 -3.39 -10.89
C ASP A 278 5.48 -1.94 -11.25
N LYS A 279 6.42 -1.81 -12.19
CA LYS A 279 6.88 -0.54 -12.78
C LYS A 279 5.90 0.10 -13.78
N LYS A 280 4.73 -0.52 -14.03
CA LYS A 280 3.71 0.00 -14.95
C LYS A 280 2.69 0.88 -14.24
N THR A 281 2.53 0.73 -12.92
CA THR A 281 1.55 1.52 -12.15
C THR A 281 1.89 3.01 -12.13
N PRO A 282 0.89 3.92 -12.12
CA PRO A 282 1.15 5.36 -12.01
C PRO A 282 1.91 5.77 -10.75
N THR A 283 1.83 5.01 -9.65
CA THR A 283 2.57 5.26 -8.41
C THR A 283 4.02 4.86 -8.56
N SER A 284 4.30 3.66 -9.08
CA SER A 284 5.68 3.21 -9.32
C SER A 284 6.41 4.12 -10.31
N ILE A 285 5.74 4.58 -11.36
CA ILE A 285 6.32 5.52 -12.32
C ILE A 285 6.73 6.84 -11.63
N GLU A 286 5.94 7.34 -10.68
CA GLU A 286 6.30 8.50 -9.88
C GLU A 286 7.46 8.22 -8.92
N TYR A 287 7.48 7.03 -8.30
CA TYR A 287 8.54 6.57 -7.39
C TYR A 287 9.90 6.59 -8.11
N TRP A 288 10.02 5.87 -9.23
CA TRP A 288 11.28 5.77 -9.96
C TRP A 288 11.67 7.06 -10.66
N PHE A 289 10.70 7.85 -11.16
CA PHE A 289 11.00 9.17 -11.72
C PHE A 289 11.63 10.09 -10.67
N ARG A 290 11.09 10.13 -9.44
CA ARG A 290 11.69 10.91 -8.34
C ARG A 290 13.10 10.46 -8.00
N CYS A 291 13.38 9.16 -8.08
CA CYS A 291 14.72 8.65 -7.87
C CYS A 291 15.69 9.04 -9.00
N MET A 292 15.22 9.00 -10.25
CA MET A 292 16.05 9.32 -11.42
C MET A 292 16.27 10.81 -11.63
N ASP A 293 15.32 11.66 -11.24
CA ASP A 293 15.40 13.12 -11.25
C ASP A 293 16.34 13.56 -10.11
N LEU A 294 17.62 13.73 -10.43
CA LEU A 294 18.69 13.97 -9.46
C LEU A 294 18.61 15.38 -8.90
N ASP A 295 18.28 16.36 -9.73
CA ASP A 295 18.19 17.77 -9.34
C ASP A 295 16.78 18.23 -8.97
N GLY A 296 15.75 17.42 -9.26
CA GLY A 296 14.37 17.67 -8.90
C GLY A 296 13.69 18.73 -9.77
N ASP A 297 14.19 18.98 -10.98
CA ASP A 297 13.64 19.99 -11.89
C ASP A 297 12.38 19.53 -12.64
N GLY A 298 12.03 18.24 -12.53
CA GLY A 298 10.86 17.63 -13.16
C GLY A 298 11.12 17.08 -14.57
N ALA A 299 12.36 16.92 -14.98
CA ALA A 299 12.75 16.35 -16.26
C ALA A 299 14.04 15.52 -16.17
N LEU A 300 14.06 14.34 -16.80
CA LEU A 300 15.28 13.56 -16.96
C LEU A 300 16.09 14.12 -18.12
N SER A 301 17.25 14.67 -17.77
CA SER A 301 18.29 15.15 -18.68
C SER A 301 19.19 14.01 -19.17
N MET A 302 19.92 14.25 -20.26
CA MET A 302 20.87 13.25 -20.79
C MET A 302 21.97 12.91 -19.78
N TYR A 303 22.37 13.88 -18.96
CA TYR A 303 23.36 13.66 -17.91
C TYR A 303 22.87 12.66 -16.86
N GLU A 304 21.61 12.77 -16.43
CA GLU A 304 21.05 11.85 -15.43
C GLU A 304 20.87 10.45 -16.01
N LEU A 305 20.43 10.34 -17.27
CA LEU A 305 20.31 9.05 -17.94
C LEU A 305 21.68 8.37 -18.10
N GLU A 306 22.70 9.10 -18.55
CA GLU A 306 24.07 8.61 -18.66
C GLU A 306 24.62 8.20 -17.29
N TYR A 307 24.32 8.97 -16.24
CA TYR A 307 24.70 8.64 -14.87
C TYR A 307 24.15 7.28 -14.42
N PHE A 308 22.89 6.93 -14.67
CA PHE A 308 22.43 5.59 -14.28
C PHE A 308 22.96 4.51 -15.23
N TYR A 309 23.02 4.80 -16.53
CA TYR A 309 23.45 3.83 -17.54
C TYR A 309 24.92 3.42 -17.42
N GLU A 310 25.80 4.31 -16.98
CA GLU A 310 27.22 4.00 -16.78
C GLU A 310 27.43 2.82 -15.82
N GLU A 311 26.66 2.72 -14.73
CA GLU A 311 26.73 1.57 -13.82
C GLU A 311 26.13 0.31 -14.45
N GLN A 312 25.07 0.43 -15.26
CA GLN A 312 24.53 -0.71 -16.01
C GLN A 312 25.55 -1.29 -16.99
N CYS A 313 26.30 -0.45 -17.71
CA CYS A 313 27.38 -0.91 -18.58
C CYS A 313 28.43 -1.70 -17.78
N GLN A 314 28.83 -1.20 -16.61
CA GLN A 314 29.79 -1.91 -15.75
C GLN A 314 29.26 -3.26 -15.27
N LYS A 315 27.97 -3.35 -14.93
CA LYS A 315 27.32 -4.62 -14.55
C LYS A 315 27.29 -5.61 -15.72
N LEU A 316 26.93 -5.15 -16.93
CA LEU A 316 26.93 -5.98 -18.15
C LEU A 316 28.34 -6.49 -18.49
N ASP A 317 29.35 -5.63 -18.42
CA ASP A 317 30.75 -6.01 -18.65
C ASP A 317 31.23 -7.08 -17.67
N ASN A 318 30.84 -6.98 -16.39
CA ASN A 318 31.15 -7.99 -15.36
C ASN A 318 30.50 -9.35 -15.65
N MET A 319 29.40 -9.38 -16.41
CA MET A 319 28.74 -10.58 -16.90
C MET A 319 29.27 -11.03 -18.28
N ALA A 320 30.30 -10.38 -18.81
CA ALA A 320 30.86 -10.58 -20.14
C ALA A 320 29.85 -10.37 -21.29
N ILE A 321 28.90 -9.45 -21.09
CA ILE A 321 27.94 -9.00 -22.10
C ILE A 321 28.37 -7.61 -22.56
N GLU A 322 28.57 -7.43 -23.86
CA GLU A 322 28.96 -6.14 -24.44
C GLU A 322 27.78 -5.15 -24.33
N PRO A 323 27.91 -4.03 -23.58
CA PRO A 323 26.83 -3.07 -23.43
C PRO A 323 26.65 -2.25 -24.72
N VAL A 324 25.41 -1.86 -24.99
CA VAL A 324 25.10 -0.94 -26.09
C VAL A 324 25.69 0.45 -25.76
N PRO A 325 26.34 1.15 -26.69
CA PRO A 325 26.79 2.52 -26.46
C PRO A 325 25.64 3.45 -26.03
N PHE A 326 25.91 4.38 -25.10
CA PHE A 326 24.87 5.24 -24.55
C PHE A 326 24.11 6.03 -25.61
N GLU A 327 24.77 6.53 -26.67
CA GLU A 327 24.11 7.26 -27.75
C GLU A 327 23.04 6.42 -28.47
N ASP A 328 23.33 5.13 -28.70
CA ASP A 328 22.42 4.19 -29.35
C ASP A 328 21.27 3.80 -28.41
N CYS A 329 21.58 3.53 -27.14
CA CYS A 329 20.58 3.25 -26.10
C CYS A 329 19.63 4.45 -25.94
N LEU A 330 20.17 5.66 -25.87
CA LEU A 330 19.40 6.89 -25.75
C LEU A 330 18.46 7.08 -26.93
N CYS A 331 18.92 6.84 -28.17
CA CYS A 331 18.04 6.90 -29.34
C CYS A 331 16.87 5.92 -29.21
N GLN A 332 17.12 4.67 -28.81
CA GLN A 332 16.07 3.67 -28.59
C GLN A 332 15.08 4.10 -27.50
N MET A 333 15.58 4.64 -26.39
CA MET A 333 14.73 5.11 -25.28
C MET A 333 13.90 6.34 -25.67
N LEU A 334 14.45 7.25 -26.48
CA LEU A 334 13.70 8.40 -27.02
C LEU A 334 12.60 7.96 -27.99
N ASP A 335 12.86 6.95 -28.82
CA ASP A 335 11.87 6.36 -29.72
C ASP A 335 10.77 5.59 -28.96
N LEU A 336 11.13 4.96 -27.84
CA LEU A 336 10.20 4.27 -26.94
C LEU A 336 9.30 5.28 -26.21
N VAL A 337 9.88 6.31 -25.59
CA VAL A 337 9.14 7.27 -24.76
C VAL A 337 8.40 8.32 -25.59
N LYS A 338 8.97 8.73 -26.73
CA LYS A 338 8.49 9.82 -27.59
C LYS A 338 8.16 11.09 -26.78
N PRO A 339 9.18 11.73 -26.16
CA PRO A 339 8.95 12.89 -25.32
C PRO A 339 8.35 14.05 -26.12
N GLN A 340 7.52 14.86 -25.47
CA GLN A 340 6.87 16.00 -26.12
C GLN A 340 7.87 17.10 -26.49
N CYS A 341 8.96 17.22 -25.75
CA CYS A 341 10.02 18.19 -25.99
C CYS A 341 11.34 17.45 -26.19
N GLU A 342 12.09 17.84 -27.23
CA GLU A 342 13.43 17.28 -27.46
C GLU A 342 14.36 17.57 -26.28
N GLY A 343 15.24 16.61 -25.99
CA GLY A 343 16.30 16.77 -24.99
C GLY A 343 15.86 16.60 -23.53
N LYS A 344 14.59 16.35 -23.25
CA LYS A 344 14.08 16.13 -21.88
C LYS A 344 12.94 15.12 -21.83
N ILE A 345 12.98 14.22 -20.85
CA ILE A 345 11.90 13.25 -20.60
C ILE A 345 11.18 13.63 -19.32
N THR A 346 9.89 13.93 -19.40
CA THR A 346 9.09 14.28 -18.22
C THR A 346 8.33 13.08 -17.67
N LEU A 347 7.89 13.17 -16.42
CA LEU A 347 6.97 12.20 -15.82
C LEU A 347 5.71 11.98 -16.68
N HIS A 348 5.20 13.04 -17.32
CA HIS A 348 4.03 12.94 -18.19
C HIS A 348 4.32 12.09 -19.43
N ASP A 349 5.52 12.20 -20.01
CA ASP A 349 5.93 11.40 -21.17
C ASP A 349 6.01 9.92 -20.80
N LEU A 350 6.64 9.61 -19.66
CA LEU A 350 6.75 8.23 -19.16
C LEU A 350 5.37 7.60 -18.91
N LYS A 351 4.44 8.30 -18.26
CA LYS A 351 3.08 7.79 -18.05
C LYS A 351 2.28 7.58 -19.35
N ARG A 352 2.64 8.30 -20.42
CA ARG A 352 1.97 8.24 -21.72
C ARG A 352 2.49 7.08 -22.57
N CYS A 353 3.78 6.72 -22.49
CA CYS A 353 4.39 5.75 -23.40
C CYS A 353 3.98 4.28 -23.15
N LYS A 354 3.47 3.95 -21.96
CA LYS A 354 3.03 2.60 -21.56
C LYS A 354 4.11 1.50 -21.52
N LEU A 355 5.33 1.81 -21.91
CA LEU A 355 6.50 0.94 -21.86
C LEU A 355 7.52 1.40 -20.80
N THR A 356 7.04 2.03 -19.73
CA THR A 356 7.88 2.69 -18.73
C THR A 356 8.72 1.70 -17.92
N ASN A 357 8.22 0.49 -17.72
CA ASN A 357 8.96 -0.59 -17.07
C ASN A 357 10.24 -0.93 -17.84
N VAL A 358 10.17 -1.07 -19.17
CA VAL A 358 11.34 -1.33 -20.03
C VAL A 358 12.34 -0.17 -19.95
N PHE A 359 11.84 1.07 -19.97
CA PHE A 359 12.68 2.26 -19.80
C PHE A 359 13.45 2.21 -18.48
N PHE A 360 12.77 1.98 -17.36
CA PHE A 360 13.41 1.93 -16.04
C PHE A 360 14.39 0.76 -15.90
N ASP A 361 14.01 -0.44 -16.30
CA ASP A 361 14.85 -1.62 -16.17
C ASP A 361 16.17 -1.44 -16.95
N THR A 362 16.11 -0.82 -18.15
CA THR A 362 17.29 -0.45 -18.96
C THR A 362 18.32 0.36 -18.18
N PHE A 363 17.88 1.30 -17.35
CA PHE A 363 18.77 2.22 -16.64
C PHE A 363 19.24 1.73 -15.28
N PHE A 364 18.56 0.78 -14.62
CA PHE A 364 18.95 0.41 -13.26
C PHE A 364 18.61 -1.00 -12.76
N ASN A 365 17.92 -1.86 -13.53
CA ASN A 365 17.65 -3.23 -13.13
C ASN A 365 18.23 -4.21 -14.17
N ILE A 366 19.35 -4.85 -13.83
CA ILE A 366 20.08 -5.70 -14.78
C ILE A 366 19.32 -6.98 -15.14
N GLU A 367 18.65 -7.60 -14.17
CA GLU A 367 17.95 -8.87 -14.37
C GLU A 367 16.75 -8.69 -15.29
N LYS A 368 15.85 -7.75 -14.94
CA LYS A 368 14.67 -7.44 -15.74
C LYS A 368 15.04 -6.87 -17.11
N TYR A 369 16.15 -6.14 -17.23
CA TYR A 369 16.69 -5.72 -18.52
C TYR A 369 17.05 -6.92 -19.42
N LEU A 370 17.77 -7.90 -18.90
CA LEU A 370 18.17 -9.09 -19.67
C LEU A 370 16.95 -9.93 -20.08
N ASP A 371 15.91 -9.99 -19.26
CA ASP A 371 14.64 -10.64 -19.61
C ASP A 371 13.93 -9.94 -20.77
N HIS A 372 13.98 -8.60 -20.83
CA HIS A 372 13.42 -7.84 -21.93
C HIS A 372 14.16 -8.08 -23.24
N GLU A 373 15.49 -8.18 -23.20
CA GLU A 373 16.32 -8.45 -24.37
C GLU A 373 16.10 -9.86 -24.95
N GLN A 374 15.77 -10.84 -24.10
CA GLN A 374 15.47 -12.21 -24.52
C GLN A 374 14.05 -12.37 -25.08
N LYS A 375 13.10 -11.56 -24.64
CA LYS A 375 11.72 -11.56 -25.14
C LYS A 375 11.67 -10.82 -26.47
N ASP A 376 11.46 -11.57 -27.57
CA ASP A 376 11.30 -11.02 -28.92
C ASP A 376 10.38 -9.78 -28.93
N GLN A 377 10.79 -8.70 -29.63
CA GLN A 377 10.02 -7.43 -29.74
C GLN A 377 8.57 -7.62 -30.20
N PHE A 378 8.26 -8.71 -30.91
CA PHE A 378 6.91 -9.06 -31.35
C PHE A 378 6.03 -9.66 -30.24
N SER A 379 6.62 -10.25 -29.19
CA SER A 379 5.88 -10.80 -28.05
C SER A 379 5.35 -9.67 -27.16
N MET A 380 6.18 -8.65 -26.88
CA MET A 380 5.79 -7.53 -26.01
C MET A 380 4.66 -6.65 -26.59
N LEU A 381 4.56 -6.57 -27.92
CA LEU A 381 3.49 -5.80 -28.59
C LEU A 381 2.14 -6.54 -28.60
N ARG A 382 2.13 -7.87 -28.47
CA ARG A 382 0.89 -8.67 -28.42
C ARG A 382 0.22 -8.65 -27.06
N ASP A 383 0.99 -8.52 -25.98
CA ASP A 383 0.46 -8.39 -24.62
C ASP A 383 -0.33 -7.08 -24.41
N GLY A 384 -0.30 -6.14 -25.36
CA GLY A 384 -1.07 -4.90 -25.30
C GLY A 384 -2.50 -4.96 -25.85
N GLU A 385 -2.91 -6.05 -26.52
CA GLU A 385 -4.18 -6.10 -27.28
C GLU A 385 -5.27 -7.01 -26.68
N GLY A 386 -5.06 -7.60 -25.49
CA GLY A 386 -6.04 -8.47 -24.82
C GLY A 386 -6.79 -7.78 -23.67
N GLU A 387 -8.01 -7.30 -23.89
CA GLU A 387 -8.94 -6.85 -22.84
C GLU A 387 -9.51 -8.03 -22.00
N SER A 388 -8.67 -8.98 -21.59
CA SER A 388 -8.94 -9.78 -20.38
C SER A 388 -8.48 -8.96 -19.18
N GLN A 389 -9.10 -9.15 -18.02
CA GLN A 389 -8.63 -8.57 -16.76
C GLN A 389 -7.25 -9.16 -16.45
N GLU A 390 -6.20 -8.60 -17.05
CA GLU A 390 -4.83 -9.08 -16.87
C GLU A 390 -4.44 -8.83 -15.42
N ILE A 391 -4.13 -9.93 -14.73
CA ILE A 391 -3.53 -9.92 -13.39
C ILE A 391 -2.30 -9.01 -13.45
N SER A 392 -2.23 -8.07 -12.51
CA SER A 392 -1.12 -7.10 -12.46
C SER A 392 0.22 -7.81 -12.25
N ASP A 393 1.33 -7.15 -12.59
CA ASP A 393 2.65 -7.75 -12.40
C ASP A 393 2.92 -8.02 -10.91
N TRP A 394 2.45 -7.13 -10.02
CA TRP A 394 2.47 -7.34 -8.57
C TRP A 394 1.69 -8.57 -8.13
N GLU A 395 0.45 -8.74 -8.60
CA GLU A 395 -0.39 -9.88 -8.20
C GLU A 395 0.19 -11.20 -8.68
N ARG A 396 0.77 -11.23 -9.89
CA ARG A 396 1.46 -12.41 -10.42
C ARG A 396 2.67 -12.75 -9.57
N TYR A 397 3.54 -11.76 -9.31
CA TYR A 397 4.72 -11.93 -8.46
C TYR A 397 4.35 -12.44 -7.06
N ALA A 398 3.37 -11.81 -6.41
CA ALA A 398 2.97 -12.18 -5.06
C ALA A 398 2.38 -13.60 -5.01
N ALA A 399 1.60 -14.02 -6.01
CA ALA A 399 1.09 -15.39 -6.08
C ALA A 399 2.23 -16.41 -6.26
N GLU A 400 3.15 -16.15 -7.19
CA GLU A 400 4.28 -17.05 -7.46
C GLU A 400 5.23 -17.17 -6.27
N GLU A 401 5.60 -16.07 -5.63
CA GLU A 401 6.46 -16.07 -4.44
C GLU A 401 5.79 -16.71 -3.23
N TYR A 402 4.48 -16.50 -3.05
CA TYR A 402 3.75 -17.17 -1.98
C TYR A 402 3.76 -18.69 -2.15
N ASP A 403 3.50 -19.18 -3.38
CA ASP A 403 3.57 -20.61 -3.68
C ASP A 403 4.96 -21.21 -3.40
N ILE A 404 6.03 -20.47 -3.72
CA ILE A 404 7.41 -20.86 -3.42
C ILE A 404 7.63 -20.94 -1.91
N LEU A 405 7.27 -19.91 -1.15
CA LEU A 405 7.45 -19.85 0.31
C LEU A 405 6.72 -21.01 1.00
N VAL A 406 5.47 -21.30 0.59
CA VAL A 406 4.69 -22.42 1.11
C VAL A 406 5.34 -23.77 0.77
N ALA A 407 5.88 -23.92 -0.45
CA ALA A 407 6.56 -25.14 -0.86
C ALA A 407 7.88 -25.37 -0.11
N GLU A 408 8.65 -24.31 0.14
CA GLU A 408 9.90 -24.36 0.92
C GLU A 408 9.64 -24.76 2.37
N GLU A 409 8.60 -24.22 2.99
CA GLU A 409 8.22 -24.57 4.35
C GLU A 409 7.75 -26.04 4.46
N ALA A 410 6.89 -26.48 3.53
CA ALA A 410 6.43 -27.87 3.48
C ALA A 410 7.58 -28.87 3.23
N ALA A 411 8.62 -28.45 2.50
CA ALA A 411 9.83 -29.24 2.34
C ALA A 411 10.65 -29.26 3.64
N ASN A 412 10.80 -28.14 4.33
CA ASN A 412 11.57 -28.08 5.56
C ASN A 412 10.96 -28.95 6.69
N ASP A 413 9.63 -29.01 6.78
CA ASP A 413 8.92 -29.87 7.75
C ASP A 413 9.12 -31.37 7.49
N GLN A 414 9.12 -31.80 6.22
CA GLN A 414 9.37 -33.21 5.85
C GLN A 414 10.78 -33.69 6.21
N TRP A 415 11.76 -32.78 6.25
CA TRP A 415 13.14 -33.11 6.61
C TRP A 415 13.34 -33.12 8.13
N ASN A 416 12.51 -32.39 8.88
CA ASN A 416 12.58 -32.36 10.34
C ASN A 416 11.91 -33.61 10.98
N ASP A 417 10.89 -34.18 10.35
CA ASP A 417 10.25 -35.45 10.76
C ASP A 417 11.07 -36.71 10.42
N GLY A 418 12.13 -36.57 9.61
CA GLY A 418 12.99 -37.69 9.17
C GLY A 418 14.05 -38.15 10.17
N TYR A 419 14.22 -37.46 11.31
CA TYR A 419 15.31 -37.72 12.28
C TYR A 419 14.88 -38.37 13.60
N GLU A 420 13.66 -38.92 13.71
CA GLU A 420 13.26 -39.83 14.80
C GLU A 420 13.36 -41.33 14.46
N ALA A 421 14.15 -41.71 13.44
CA ALA A 421 14.48 -43.10 13.20
C ALA A 421 15.76 -43.50 13.96
N GLU A 422 15.55 -44.18 15.10
CA GLU A 422 16.51 -44.91 15.95
C GLU A 422 17.94 -45.10 15.39
N LEU A 423 18.95 -44.47 16.02
CA LEU A 423 20.34 -44.85 15.86
C LEU A 423 20.99 -45.21 17.21
N ASN A 424 21.16 -46.53 17.41
CA ASN A 424 22.02 -47.11 18.44
C ASN A 424 23.49 -46.67 18.25
N PRO A 425 24.26 -46.39 19.32
CA PRO A 425 25.61 -45.83 19.19
C PRO A 425 26.68 -46.92 19.20
N VAL A 426 27.53 -47.03 18.15
CA VAL A 426 28.95 -47.47 18.23
C VAL A 426 29.73 -47.03 16.95
N ASP A 427 30.74 -46.17 17.17
CA ASP A 427 32.06 -45.97 16.52
C ASP A 427 32.27 -45.99 14.99
N HIS A 428 32.67 -44.85 14.38
CA HIS A 428 34.06 -44.41 14.08
C HIS A 428 34.14 -43.28 12.99
N PRO A 429 35.27 -42.57 12.78
CA PRO A 429 35.29 -41.10 12.72
C PRO A 429 35.78 -40.45 11.41
N LYS A 430 35.48 -39.14 11.29
CA LYS A 430 36.11 -38.06 10.48
C LYS A 430 35.99 -38.09 8.94
N ALA A 431 35.20 -37.14 8.42
CA ALA A 431 35.59 -36.30 7.30
C ALA A 431 34.96 -34.90 7.48
N ASP A 432 35.79 -33.87 7.48
CA ASP A 432 35.43 -32.45 7.60
C ASP A 432 34.59 -31.99 6.40
N ILE A 433 33.38 -31.50 6.65
CA ILE A 433 32.65 -30.56 5.77
C ILE A 433 32.02 -29.50 6.67
N LEU A 434 32.22 -28.24 6.30
CA LEU A 434 31.84 -27.02 7.01
C LEU A 434 30.39 -27.05 7.51
N ASN A 435 30.23 -27.13 8.84
CA ASN A 435 28.98 -26.83 9.53
C ASN A 435 28.79 -25.31 9.62
N TYR A 436 27.86 -24.78 8.83
CA TYR A 436 27.08 -23.61 9.20
C TYR A 436 25.67 -24.12 9.53
N GLN A 437 25.45 -24.45 10.81
CA GLN A 437 24.12 -24.75 11.33
C GLN A 437 23.40 -23.42 11.58
N MET A 438 22.46 -23.06 10.70
CA MET A 438 21.39 -22.13 11.03
C MET A 438 20.24 -22.95 11.62
N GLU A 439 19.90 -22.69 12.88
CA GLU A 439 18.63 -23.10 13.46
C GLU A 439 17.50 -22.30 12.78
N LYS A 440 16.99 -22.79 11.65
CA LYS A 440 15.69 -22.36 11.10
C LYS A 440 14.64 -23.35 11.59
N ARG A 441 13.87 -22.98 12.61
CA ARG A 441 12.67 -23.72 13.06
C ARG A 441 11.45 -23.28 12.23
N PRO A 442 10.49 -24.17 11.96
CA PRO A 442 9.34 -23.92 11.09
C PRO A 442 8.36 -22.91 11.68
N PHE A 443 7.73 -22.10 10.82
CA PHE A 443 6.99 -20.91 11.19
C PHE A 443 5.48 -21.18 11.39
N PHE A 444 4.97 -22.34 10.94
CA PHE A 444 3.57 -22.74 11.15
C PHE A 444 3.20 -23.33 12.53
N GLU A 445 4.15 -23.54 13.45
CA GLU A 445 3.82 -23.88 14.84
C GLU A 445 4.00 -22.68 15.76
N MET A 446 2.88 -22.08 16.21
CA MET A 446 2.85 -21.06 17.26
C MET A 446 3.64 -21.52 18.50
N PRO A 447 4.79 -20.89 18.84
CA PRO A 447 5.46 -21.18 20.10
C PRO A 447 4.85 -20.28 21.17
N SER A 448 3.92 -20.82 21.94
CA SER A 448 3.61 -20.29 23.27
C SER A 448 4.84 -20.47 24.16
N HIS A 449 5.83 -19.57 24.15
CA HIS A 449 6.82 -19.36 25.22
C HIS A 449 7.93 -18.36 24.80
N LEU A 450 7.58 -17.08 24.63
CA LEU A 450 8.50 -15.96 24.87
C LEU A 450 7.75 -14.84 25.62
N ALA A 451 7.19 -15.19 26.78
CA ALA A 451 6.67 -14.22 27.73
C ALA A 451 7.85 -13.56 28.44
N GLY A 452 8.30 -12.40 27.96
CA GLY A 452 9.43 -11.70 28.57
C GLY A 452 9.70 -10.27 28.14
N VAL A 453 8.81 -9.65 27.36
CA VAL A 453 8.90 -8.21 27.06
C VAL A 453 7.55 -7.59 27.43
N ASP A 454 7.57 -6.62 28.35
CA ASP A 454 6.40 -5.80 28.69
C ASP A 454 5.96 -5.06 27.41
N MET A 455 4.80 -5.43 26.89
CA MET A 455 4.23 -4.99 25.60
C MET A 455 3.08 -3.98 25.77
N ASP A 456 2.99 -3.31 26.92
CA ASP A 456 1.92 -2.32 27.19
C ASP A 456 2.22 -0.92 26.61
N GLU A 457 3.33 -0.75 25.89
CA GLU A 457 3.78 0.55 25.36
C GLU A 457 4.44 0.39 23.97
N TYR A 458 3.75 -0.24 23.01
CA TYR A 458 4.18 -0.16 21.60
C TYR A 458 3.65 1.14 20.99
N ASP A 459 4.55 2.09 20.80
CA ASP A 459 4.22 3.42 20.30
C ASP A 459 4.15 3.39 18.76
N TYR A 460 2.92 3.43 18.24
CA TYR A 460 2.66 3.47 16.79
C TYR A 460 3.36 4.65 16.10
N GLU A 461 3.78 5.68 16.85
CA GLU A 461 4.49 6.83 16.29
C GLU A 461 5.83 6.44 15.61
N GLU A 462 6.53 5.38 16.05
CA GLU A 462 7.85 5.04 15.49
C GLU A 462 7.83 4.47 14.05
N ASP A 463 6.74 3.81 13.64
CA ASP A 463 6.59 3.20 12.31
C ASP A 463 6.08 4.20 11.24
N PHE A 464 5.51 5.35 11.66
CA PHE A 464 4.83 6.29 10.76
C PHE A 464 5.43 7.72 10.73
N GLU A 465 6.50 8.00 11.47
CA GLU A 465 7.25 9.28 11.48
C GLU A 465 8.17 9.54 10.27
#